data_AF-A0AAW5IRE3-F1
#
_entry.id   AF-A0AAW5IRE3-F1
#
_cell.length_a   1.000
_cell.length_b   1.000
_cell.length_c   1.000
_cell.angle_alpha   90.00
_cell.angle_beta   90.00
_cell.angle_gamma   90.00
#
_symmetry.space_group_name_H-M   'P 1'
#
loop_
_entity.id
_entity.type
_entity.pdbx_description
1 polymer ?
#
loop_
_entity_poly.entity_id
_entity_poly.type
_entity_poly.pdbx_seq_one_letter_code
_entity_poly.pdbx_strand_id
1 'polypeptide(L)'
;MKIILRKIEPYENMKFSQTLKRHKDYTKVLLEITRKLLCNEDYIEETSLASQAYLKVIIDKQSRIFVYLSLDKFYSFEYPCQVELDKFTRQVNSVYTTSGIRCTLELISNAISILDEVKCDSIIDVYESRDEDDAFLNIDAYKLLEYFWAHEPCYLRYDFDPKSSNGALHPLCHLDVNMSSKGSYKIGLKSKLSPCEFENIVNKNTDCYYLLDKLPSHLKMLKTYQRNKKRNKGKQ
;
A
#
# COMPACT_ATOMS: atom_id res chain seq x y z
N MET A 1 -15.19 -11.84 -5.66
CA MET A 1 -14.73 -10.52 -5.20
C MET A 1 -15.64 -9.96 -4.11
N LYS A 2 -15.10 -9.71 -2.92
CA LYS A 2 -15.76 -8.95 -1.83
C LYS A 2 -15.09 -7.58 -1.73
N ILE A 3 -15.87 -6.52 -1.58
CA ILE A 3 -15.36 -5.16 -1.33
C ILE A 3 -15.84 -4.73 0.04
N ILE A 4 -14.90 -4.28 0.87
CA ILE A 4 -15.15 -3.79 2.22
C ILE A 4 -14.64 -2.35 2.28
N LEU A 5 -15.51 -1.45 2.72
CA LEU A 5 -15.18 -0.05 2.91
C LEU A 5 -15.21 0.30 4.39
N ARG A 6 -14.23 1.09 4.83
CA ARG A 6 -14.18 1.65 6.19
C ARG A 6 -13.83 3.12 6.13
N LYS A 7 -14.55 3.96 6.87
CA LYS A 7 -14.15 5.35 7.09
C LYS A 7 -12.86 5.39 7.89
N ILE A 8 -11.93 6.29 7.56
CA ILE A 8 -10.79 6.64 8.41
C ILE A 8 -11.15 7.91 9.15
N GLU A 9 -11.23 7.84 10.48
CA GLU A 9 -11.51 9.01 11.29
C GLU A 9 -10.27 9.93 11.39
N PRO A 10 -10.45 11.25 11.59
CA PRO A 10 -9.34 12.19 11.64
C PRO A 10 -8.25 11.83 12.65
N TYR A 11 -8.61 11.26 13.80
CA TYR A 11 -7.66 10.83 14.84
C TYR A 11 -6.83 9.60 14.41
N GLU A 12 -7.29 8.84 13.42
CA GLU A 12 -6.57 7.67 12.89
C GLU A 12 -5.63 8.03 11.75
N ASN A 13 -5.73 9.23 11.17
CA ASN A 13 -4.91 9.65 10.04
C ASN A 13 -3.41 9.46 10.29
N MET A 14 -2.93 9.67 11.51
CA MET A 14 -1.52 9.46 11.85
C MET A 14 -1.08 7.99 11.65
N LYS A 15 -1.96 7.03 11.90
CA LYS A 15 -1.67 5.59 11.72
C LYS A 15 -1.43 5.23 10.25
N PHE A 16 -2.13 5.92 9.34
CA PHE A 16 -2.17 5.57 7.93
C PHE A 16 -1.40 6.55 7.02
N SER A 17 -1.09 7.76 7.49
CA SER A 17 -0.40 8.80 6.71
C SER A 17 1.10 8.60 6.61
N GLN A 18 1.67 7.77 7.48
CA GLN A 18 3.09 7.48 7.45
C GLN A 18 3.48 6.82 6.12
N THR A 19 4.58 7.28 5.54
CA THR A 19 5.21 6.51 4.44
C THR A 19 5.70 5.22 5.04
N LEU A 20 5.19 4.09 4.54
CA LEU A 20 5.72 2.80 4.90
C LEU A 20 7.16 2.76 4.38
N LYS A 21 8.15 2.56 5.25
CA LYS A 21 9.58 2.51 4.86
C LYS A 21 10.27 1.25 5.36
N ARG A 22 9.82 0.72 6.50
CA ARG A 22 10.35 -0.49 7.13
C ARG A 22 9.26 -1.55 7.26
N HIS A 23 9.66 -2.81 7.38
CA HIS A 23 8.73 -3.92 7.63
C HIS A 23 7.90 -3.68 8.89
N LYS A 24 8.50 -3.15 9.96
CA LYS A 24 7.78 -2.72 11.17
C LYS A 24 6.60 -1.78 10.85
N ASP A 25 6.79 -0.79 9.99
CA ASP A 25 5.75 0.18 9.65
C ASP A 25 4.62 -0.49 8.85
N TYR A 26 4.97 -1.36 7.90
CA TYR A 26 4.03 -2.15 7.10
C TYR A 26 3.21 -3.12 7.96
N THR A 27 3.87 -3.91 8.80
CA THR A 27 3.22 -4.87 9.71
C THR A 27 2.28 -4.16 10.68
N LYS A 28 2.68 -3.00 11.23
CA LYS A 28 1.81 -2.18 12.09
C LYS A 28 0.54 -1.74 11.35
N VAL A 29 0.67 -1.26 10.11
CA VAL A 29 -0.49 -0.82 9.32
C VAL A 29 -1.39 -1.99 8.94
N LEU A 30 -0.85 -3.17 8.62
CA LEU A 30 -1.65 -4.38 8.42
C LEU A 30 -2.49 -4.70 9.67
N LEU A 31 -1.87 -4.71 10.85
CA LEU A 31 -2.55 -4.98 12.13
C LEU A 31 -3.67 -3.96 12.40
N GLU A 32 -3.40 -2.66 12.22
CA GLU A 32 -4.42 -1.61 12.42
C GLU A 32 -5.58 -1.73 11.43
N ILE A 33 -5.31 -2.07 10.17
CA ILE A 33 -6.38 -2.30 9.17
C ILE A 33 -7.18 -3.55 9.54
N THR A 34 -6.52 -4.65 9.90
CA THR A 34 -7.24 -5.87 10.32
C THR A 34 -8.11 -5.61 11.55
N ARG A 35 -7.62 -4.84 12.54
CA ARG A 35 -8.42 -4.39 13.68
C ARG A 35 -9.66 -3.63 13.22
N LYS A 36 -9.48 -2.66 12.31
CA LYS A 36 -10.56 -1.82 11.79
C LYS A 36 -11.58 -2.58 10.96
N LEU A 37 -11.16 -3.63 10.25
CA LEU A 37 -12.10 -4.53 9.56
C LEU A 37 -13.03 -5.22 10.55
N LEU A 38 -12.49 -5.70 11.69
CA LEU A 38 -13.24 -6.39 12.74
C LEU A 38 -14.23 -5.47 13.49
N CYS A 39 -13.95 -4.17 13.60
CA CYS A 39 -14.77 -3.26 14.40
C CYS A 39 -16.14 -2.90 13.80
N ASN A 40 -16.40 -3.10 12.49
CA ASN A 40 -17.67 -2.86 11.76
C ASN A 40 -18.39 -1.49 11.90
N GLU A 41 -18.15 -0.70 12.95
CA GLU A 41 -18.78 0.60 13.23
C GLU A 41 -18.47 1.65 12.16
N ASP A 42 -17.27 1.60 11.59
CA ASP A 42 -16.81 2.52 10.55
C ASP A 42 -17.26 2.13 9.13
N TYR A 43 -18.28 1.28 9.00
CA TYR A 43 -18.79 0.87 7.68
C TYR A 43 -19.37 2.08 6.93
N ILE A 44 -19.07 2.16 5.63
CA ILE A 44 -19.59 3.17 4.73
C ILE A 44 -20.08 2.50 3.44
N GLU A 45 -21.14 3.03 2.85
CA GLU A 45 -21.70 2.54 1.58
C GLU A 45 -21.10 3.26 0.37
N GLU A 46 -20.81 4.55 0.52
CA GLU A 46 -20.33 5.41 -0.55
C GLU A 46 -18.94 5.99 -0.26
N THR A 47 -18.15 6.16 -1.32
CA THR A 47 -16.80 6.70 -1.26
C THR A 47 -16.76 8.12 -1.83
N SER A 48 -16.32 9.09 -1.05
CA SER A 48 -15.97 10.42 -1.53
C SER A 48 -14.77 10.94 -0.75
N LEU A 49 -13.61 11.00 -1.42
CA LEU A 49 -12.38 11.59 -0.88
C LEU A 49 -12.51 13.09 -0.59
N ALA A 50 -13.53 13.75 -1.15
CA ALA A 50 -13.83 15.14 -0.86
C ALA A 50 -14.52 15.31 0.51
N SER A 51 -15.23 14.29 1.00
CA SER A 51 -15.93 14.34 2.28
C SER A 51 -15.21 13.60 3.39
N GLN A 52 -14.53 12.48 3.09
CA GLN A 52 -13.87 11.66 4.11
C GLN A 52 -12.72 10.81 3.57
N ALA A 53 -11.72 10.59 4.41
CA ALA A 53 -10.71 9.57 4.19
C ALA A 53 -11.32 8.18 4.40
N TYR A 54 -10.85 7.19 3.64
CA TYR A 54 -11.37 5.83 3.74
C TYR A 54 -10.35 4.76 3.35
N LEU A 55 -10.62 3.55 3.83
CA LEU A 55 -9.99 2.29 3.45
C LEU A 55 -10.92 1.54 2.52
N LYS A 56 -10.36 0.98 1.46
CA LYS A 56 -11.02 0.00 0.60
C LYS A 56 -10.21 -1.28 0.60
N VAL A 57 -10.82 -2.38 1.04
CA VAL A 57 -10.21 -3.70 1.02
C VAL A 57 -10.97 -4.56 0.02
N ILE A 58 -10.26 -5.05 -0.99
CA ILE A 58 -10.77 -5.99 -1.97
C ILE A 58 -10.26 -7.37 -1.58
N ILE A 59 -11.17 -8.33 -1.45
CA ILE A 59 -10.87 -9.75 -1.17
C ILE A 59 -11.27 -10.57 -2.39
N ASP A 60 -10.28 -11.11 -3.08
CA ASP A 60 -10.44 -11.95 -4.26
C ASP A 60 -9.18 -12.78 -4.50
N LYS A 61 -8.91 -13.24 -5.73
CA LYS A 61 -7.62 -13.88 -6.08
C LYS A 61 -6.43 -12.94 -5.89
N GLN A 62 -6.67 -11.62 -5.92
CA GLN A 62 -5.69 -10.59 -5.63
C GLN A 62 -6.24 -9.66 -4.54
N SER A 63 -6.13 -10.10 -3.30
CA SER A 63 -6.56 -9.30 -2.15
C SER A 63 -5.65 -8.09 -1.97
N ARG A 64 -6.24 -6.90 -1.88
CA ARG A 64 -5.49 -5.64 -1.85
C ARG A 64 -6.19 -4.61 -0.97
N ILE A 65 -5.39 -3.87 -0.21
CA ILE A 65 -5.79 -2.68 0.53
C ILE A 65 -5.51 -1.45 -0.33
N PHE A 66 -6.43 -0.49 -0.29
CA PHE A 66 -6.24 0.87 -0.74
C PHE A 66 -6.53 1.82 0.41
N VAL A 67 -5.61 2.74 0.65
CA VAL A 67 -5.70 3.76 1.69
C VAL A 67 -5.80 5.12 1.02
N TYR A 68 -6.95 5.77 1.22
CA TYR A 68 -7.29 7.05 0.60
C TYR A 68 -7.42 8.12 1.68
N LEU A 69 -6.36 8.90 1.87
CA LEU A 69 -6.32 9.98 2.86
C LEU A 69 -6.62 11.35 2.25
N SER A 70 -6.25 11.55 0.98
CA SER A 70 -6.54 12.75 0.21
C SER A 70 -6.56 12.43 -1.28
N LEU A 71 -6.98 13.39 -2.10
CA LEU A 71 -6.91 13.31 -3.57
C LEU A 71 -5.46 13.37 -4.11
N ASP A 72 -4.52 13.84 -3.30
CA ASP A 72 -3.14 14.07 -3.72
C ASP A 72 -2.19 12.96 -3.28
N LYS A 73 -2.59 12.11 -2.31
CA LYS A 73 -1.75 11.03 -1.78
C LYS A 73 -2.60 9.85 -1.34
N PHE A 74 -2.38 8.72 -1.99
CA PHE A 74 -2.99 7.44 -1.65
C PHE A 74 -2.07 6.29 -2.04
N TYR A 75 -2.24 5.15 -1.39
CA TYR A 75 -1.37 3.99 -1.62
C TYR A 75 -2.13 2.68 -1.50
N SER A 76 -1.52 1.63 -2.03
CA SER A 76 -2.04 0.27 -1.98
C SER A 76 -0.93 -0.72 -1.71
N PHE A 77 -1.32 -1.85 -1.14
CA PHE A 77 -0.45 -2.97 -0.84
C PHE A 77 -1.28 -4.25 -0.70
N GLU A 78 -0.62 -5.39 -0.81
CA GLU A 78 -1.30 -6.69 -0.67
C GLU A 78 -1.94 -6.84 0.70
N TYR A 79 -3.14 -7.44 0.74
CA TYR A 79 -3.72 -7.91 1.98
C TYR A 79 -3.62 -9.43 2.08
N PRO A 80 -2.80 -9.96 3.00
CA PRO A 80 -2.51 -11.40 3.05
C PRO A 80 -3.56 -12.21 3.83
N CYS A 81 -4.70 -11.63 4.19
CA CYS A 81 -5.73 -12.33 4.97
C CYS A 81 -6.99 -12.64 4.16
N GLN A 82 -7.65 -13.71 4.57
CA GLN A 82 -9.01 -14.04 4.17
C GLN A 82 -10.00 -13.34 5.10
N VAL A 83 -11.15 -12.97 4.55
CA VAL A 83 -12.21 -12.30 5.31
C VAL A 83 -13.54 -12.99 5.06
N GLU A 84 -14.20 -13.40 6.13
CA GLU A 84 -15.58 -13.90 6.08
C GLU A 84 -16.53 -12.77 6.40
N LEU A 85 -17.58 -12.67 5.58
CA LEU A 85 -18.63 -11.68 5.75
C LEU A 85 -19.91 -12.39 6.13
N ASP A 86 -20.72 -11.74 6.96
CA ASP A 86 -22.11 -12.13 7.14
C ASP A 86 -22.87 -12.02 5.81
N LYS A 87 -23.70 -13.02 5.53
CA LYS A 87 -24.43 -13.08 4.25
C LYS A 87 -25.49 -12.00 4.11
N PHE A 88 -26.05 -11.53 5.23
CA PHE A 88 -27.18 -10.60 5.24
C PHE A 88 -26.70 -9.17 5.52
N THR A 89 -25.91 -8.98 6.58
CA THR A 89 -25.47 -7.65 7.01
C THR A 89 -24.24 -7.15 6.26
N ARG A 90 -23.54 -8.03 5.53
CA ARG A 90 -22.23 -7.78 4.90
C ARG A 90 -21.14 -7.32 5.86
N GLN A 91 -21.37 -7.45 7.17
CA GLN A 91 -20.39 -7.16 8.21
C GLN A 91 -19.28 -8.21 8.20
N VAL A 92 -18.10 -7.83 8.68
CA VAL A 92 -16.97 -8.75 8.83
C VAL A 92 -17.21 -9.61 10.06
N ASN A 93 -17.31 -10.93 9.87
CA ASN A 93 -17.48 -11.90 10.94
C ASN A 93 -16.14 -12.37 11.52
N SER A 94 -15.16 -12.56 10.64
CA SER A 94 -13.86 -13.13 11.00
C SER A 94 -12.82 -12.77 9.94
N VAL A 95 -11.57 -12.73 10.38
CA VAL A 95 -10.39 -12.58 9.52
C VAL A 95 -9.42 -13.69 9.88
N TYR A 96 -8.85 -14.33 8.86
CA TYR A 96 -7.85 -15.39 9.03
C TYR A 96 -6.63 -15.14 8.17
N THR A 97 -5.46 -15.51 8.66
CA THR A 97 -4.28 -15.69 7.81
C THR A 97 -4.47 -16.91 6.89
N THR A 98 -3.70 -17.00 5.82
CA THR A 98 -3.68 -18.22 4.98
C THR A 98 -3.12 -19.44 5.72
N SER A 99 -2.35 -19.21 6.79
CA SER A 99 -1.90 -20.25 7.72
C SER A 99 -2.97 -20.69 8.74
N GLY A 100 -4.17 -20.10 8.72
CA GLY A 100 -5.30 -20.49 9.58
C GLY A 100 -5.39 -19.80 10.93
N ILE A 101 -4.54 -18.81 11.21
CA ILE A 101 -4.58 -18.02 12.46
C ILE A 101 -5.80 -17.10 12.40
N ARG A 102 -6.69 -17.20 13.38
CA ARG A 102 -7.84 -16.31 13.52
C ARG A 102 -7.42 -14.99 14.16
N CYS A 103 -7.58 -13.89 13.44
CA CYS A 103 -7.29 -12.56 13.97
C CYS A 103 -8.40 -12.11 14.93
N THR A 104 -8.08 -11.95 16.21
CA THR A 104 -8.95 -11.34 17.23
C THR A 104 -8.41 -9.98 17.65
N LEU A 105 -9.26 -9.12 18.23
CA LEU A 105 -8.83 -7.80 18.70
C LEU A 105 -7.74 -7.90 19.79
N GLU A 106 -7.83 -8.91 20.66
CA GLU A 106 -6.82 -9.24 21.67
C GLU A 106 -5.49 -9.64 21.01
N LEU A 107 -5.51 -10.62 20.12
CA LEU A 107 -4.32 -11.09 19.41
C LEU A 107 -3.60 -9.95 18.67
N ILE A 108 -4.37 -9.10 17.98
CA ILE A 108 -3.84 -7.93 17.26
C ILE A 108 -3.19 -6.93 18.23
N SER A 109 -3.78 -6.75 19.41
CA SER A 109 -3.25 -5.81 20.41
C SER A 109 -1.96 -6.32 21.05
N ASN A 110 -1.88 -7.63 21.35
CA ASN A 110 -0.66 -8.27 21.81
C ASN A 110 0.45 -8.19 20.74
N ALA A 111 0.11 -8.49 19.48
CA ALA A 111 1.03 -8.35 18.35
C ALA A 111 1.56 -6.92 18.19
N ILE A 112 0.68 -5.90 18.33
CA ILE A 112 1.09 -4.49 18.30
C ILE A 112 2.03 -4.15 19.45
N SER A 113 1.77 -4.65 20.66
CA SER A 113 2.63 -4.44 21.83
C SER A 113 4.04 -4.99 21.60
N ILE A 114 4.13 -6.25 21.15
CA ILE A 114 5.41 -6.90 20.81
C ILE A 114 6.12 -6.13 19.69
N LEU A 115 5.39 -5.73 18.65
CA LEU A 115 5.95 -4.99 17.52
C LEU A 115 6.56 -3.66 17.94
N ASP A 116 5.97 -2.97 18.92
CA ASP A 116 6.50 -1.69 19.41
C ASP A 116 7.89 -1.83 20.05
N GLU A 117 8.19 -2.98 20.63
CA GLU A 117 9.48 -3.30 21.24
C GLU A 117 10.57 -3.69 20.25
N VAL A 118 10.21 -4.04 19.01
CA VAL A 118 11.16 -4.38 17.94
C VAL A 118 12.07 -3.17 17.64
N LYS A 119 13.36 -3.27 17.95
CA LYS A 119 14.38 -2.21 17.76
C LYS A 119 15.17 -2.37 16.47
N CYS A 120 15.67 -3.57 16.24
CA CYS A 120 16.34 -3.99 15.00
C CYS A 120 15.28 -4.63 14.09
N ASP A 121 15.48 -4.74 12.78
CA ASP A 121 14.50 -5.32 11.83
C ASP A 121 14.29 -6.85 12.02
N SER A 122 14.19 -7.32 13.27
CA SER A 122 14.10 -8.71 13.71
C SER A 122 13.09 -8.82 14.85
N ILE A 123 12.02 -9.60 14.62
CA ILE A 123 11.06 -9.98 15.66
C ILE A 123 11.67 -10.99 16.64
N ILE A 124 12.63 -11.79 16.16
CA ILE A 124 13.30 -12.86 16.93
C ILE A 124 13.99 -12.27 18.16
N ASP A 125 14.61 -11.10 18.03
CA ASP A 125 15.29 -10.42 19.13
C ASP A 125 14.34 -10.13 20.31
N VAL A 126 13.07 -9.82 20.01
CA VAL A 126 12.06 -9.61 21.06
C VAL A 126 11.69 -10.95 21.69
N TYR A 127 11.44 -11.98 20.88
CA TYR A 127 11.12 -13.32 21.36
C TYR A 127 12.20 -13.89 22.29
N GLU A 128 13.47 -13.82 21.89
CA GLU A 128 14.62 -14.32 22.68
C GLU A 128 14.86 -13.53 23.96
N SER A 129 14.35 -12.30 24.06
CA SER A 129 14.48 -11.46 25.26
C SER A 129 13.41 -11.74 26.33
N ARG A 130 12.40 -12.56 26.01
CA ARG A 130 11.31 -12.92 26.93
C ARG A 130 11.58 -14.24 27.64
N ASP A 131 11.09 -14.34 28.88
CA ASP A 131 11.06 -15.62 29.58
C ASP A 131 10.09 -16.60 28.87
N GLU A 132 10.38 -17.90 28.98
CA GLU A 132 9.68 -18.96 28.21
C GLU A 132 8.16 -18.93 28.40
N ASP A 133 7.67 -18.66 29.62
CA ASP A 133 6.24 -18.59 29.92
C ASP A 133 5.54 -17.43 29.18
N ASP A 134 6.15 -16.24 29.17
CA ASP A 134 5.60 -15.07 28.46
C ASP A 134 5.63 -15.28 26.94
N ALA A 135 6.71 -15.88 26.43
CA ALA A 135 6.86 -16.24 25.04
C ALA A 135 5.80 -17.27 24.59
N PHE A 136 5.53 -18.28 25.43
CA PHE A 136 4.53 -19.30 25.16
C PHE A 136 3.10 -18.73 25.18
N LEU A 137 2.77 -17.87 26.15
CA LEU A 137 1.47 -17.20 26.23
C LEU A 137 1.17 -16.34 24.99
N ASN A 138 2.20 -15.77 24.38
CA ASN A 138 2.08 -14.87 23.23
C ASN A 138 2.44 -15.54 21.89
N ILE A 139 2.55 -16.86 21.84
CA ILE A 139 3.05 -17.58 20.64
C ILE A 139 2.26 -17.26 19.36
N ASP A 140 0.94 -17.11 19.46
CA ASP A 140 0.12 -16.79 18.30
C ASP A 140 0.31 -15.35 17.82
N ALA A 141 0.66 -14.41 18.73
CA ALA A 141 1.00 -13.04 18.36
C ALA A 141 2.32 -13.02 17.60
N TYR A 142 3.33 -13.78 18.04
CA TYR A 142 4.57 -13.96 17.31
C TYR A 142 4.34 -14.58 15.92
N LYS A 143 3.53 -15.64 15.82
CA LYS A 143 3.19 -16.25 14.52
C LYS A 143 2.45 -15.28 13.60
N LEU A 144 1.54 -14.46 14.12
CA LEU A 144 0.84 -13.44 13.33
C LEU A 144 1.82 -12.37 12.82
N LEU A 145 2.74 -11.93 13.68
CA LEU A 145 3.78 -10.97 13.30
C LEU A 145 4.70 -11.54 12.23
N GLU A 146 5.21 -12.76 12.42
CA GLU A 146 6.06 -13.46 11.44
C GLU A 146 5.33 -13.58 10.09
N TYR A 147 4.06 -14.01 10.12
CA TYR A 147 3.22 -14.11 8.94
C TYR A 147 3.17 -12.78 8.18
N PHE A 148 2.77 -11.68 8.82
CA PHE A 148 2.73 -10.37 8.17
C PHE A 148 4.11 -9.85 7.76
N TRP A 149 5.15 -10.14 8.53
CA TRP A 149 6.51 -9.67 8.24
C TRP A 149 7.11 -10.33 7.00
N ALA A 150 6.82 -11.61 6.79
CA ALA A 150 7.32 -12.43 5.68
C ALA A 150 6.56 -12.17 4.36
N HIS A 151 5.36 -11.61 4.40
CA HIS A 151 4.58 -11.33 3.20
C HIS A 151 5.18 -10.20 2.36
N GLU A 152 5.15 -10.38 1.03
CA GLU A 152 5.59 -9.36 0.09
C GLU A 152 4.62 -8.16 0.14
N PRO A 153 5.10 -6.92 0.43
CA PRO A 153 4.19 -5.79 0.57
C PRO A 153 3.42 -5.46 -0.73
N CYS A 154 4.01 -5.72 -1.90
CA CYS A 154 3.46 -5.31 -3.19
C CYS A 154 3.03 -3.81 -3.21
N TYR A 155 3.84 -2.97 -2.56
CA TYR A 155 3.55 -1.57 -2.25
C TYR A 155 3.60 -0.69 -3.51
N LEU A 156 2.55 0.10 -3.69
CA LEU A 156 2.46 1.14 -4.71
C LEU A 156 1.81 2.37 -4.09
N ARG A 157 2.44 3.53 -4.23
CA ARG A 157 1.88 4.80 -3.78
C ARG A 157 1.81 5.78 -4.94
N TYR A 158 0.75 6.57 -4.98
CA TYR A 158 0.62 7.74 -5.85
C TYR A 158 0.80 9.02 -5.03
N ASP A 159 1.64 9.92 -5.54
CA ASP A 159 1.89 11.24 -4.98
C ASP A 159 1.70 12.33 -6.06
N PHE A 160 0.88 13.33 -5.74
CA PHE A 160 0.92 14.66 -6.34
C PHE A 160 1.71 15.58 -5.40
N ASP A 161 2.98 15.85 -5.72
CA ASP A 161 3.91 16.56 -4.84
C ASP A 161 4.46 17.83 -5.50
N PRO A 162 3.71 18.95 -5.48
CA PRO A 162 4.20 20.22 -5.99
C PRO A 162 5.36 20.81 -5.17
N LYS A 163 5.55 20.38 -3.92
CA LYS A 163 6.58 20.93 -3.02
C LYS A 163 7.96 20.33 -3.31
N SER A 164 8.02 19.04 -3.61
CA SER A 164 9.28 18.33 -3.87
C SER A 164 9.58 18.14 -5.37
N SER A 165 8.69 18.59 -6.25
CA SER A 165 8.83 18.47 -7.70
C SER A 165 10.12 19.13 -8.21
N ASN A 166 10.92 18.37 -8.96
CA ASN A 166 12.15 18.83 -9.59
C ASN A 166 12.29 18.22 -11.00
N GLY A 167 11.32 18.54 -11.85
CA GLY A 167 11.29 18.14 -13.25
C GLY A 167 11.24 16.62 -13.41
N ALA A 168 12.15 16.07 -14.23
CA ALA A 168 12.15 14.64 -14.56
C ALA A 168 12.68 13.74 -13.42
N LEU A 169 13.45 14.30 -12.48
CA LEU A 169 14.00 13.55 -11.35
C LEU A 169 12.91 13.26 -10.29
N HIS A 170 12.03 14.23 -10.09
CA HIS A 170 10.87 14.11 -9.21
C HIS A 170 9.66 14.75 -9.93
N PRO A 171 8.92 13.97 -10.75
CA PRO A 171 7.77 14.47 -11.47
C PRO A 171 6.65 14.91 -10.53
N LEU A 172 5.91 15.95 -10.94
CA LEU A 172 4.78 16.50 -10.16
C LEU A 172 3.75 15.42 -9.77
N CYS A 173 3.42 14.53 -10.70
CA CYS A 173 2.59 13.35 -10.46
C CYS A 173 3.47 12.12 -10.67
N HIS A 174 3.56 11.23 -9.69
CA HIS A 174 4.35 10.02 -9.83
C HIS A 174 3.81 8.86 -8.99
N LEU A 175 4.23 7.66 -9.35
CA LEU A 175 4.08 6.46 -8.55
C LEU A 175 5.41 6.16 -7.85
N ASP A 176 5.38 5.95 -6.54
CA ASP A 176 6.45 5.32 -5.78
C ASP A 176 6.19 3.82 -5.72
N VAL A 177 7.13 3.04 -6.25
CA VAL A 177 7.11 1.59 -6.22
C VAL A 177 8.13 1.09 -5.20
N ASN A 178 7.75 0.04 -4.46
CA ASN A 178 8.47 -0.51 -3.31
C ASN A 178 8.55 0.43 -2.11
N MET A 179 8.48 -0.18 -0.93
CA MET A 179 8.43 0.53 0.35
C MET A 179 9.82 0.99 0.82
N SER A 180 10.82 0.12 0.70
CA SER A 180 12.17 0.35 1.22
C SER A 180 12.89 1.45 0.45
N SER A 181 13.49 2.40 1.15
CA SER A 181 14.27 3.49 0.54
C SER A 181 15.43 3.01 -0.33
N LYS A 182 15.97 1.82 -0.06
CA LYS A 182 17.07 1.23 -0.84
C LYS A 182 16.61 0.63 -2.16
N GLY A 183 15.36 0.16 -2.22
CA GLY A 183 14.78 -0.52 -3.38
C GLY A 183 13.66 0.27 -4.08
N SER A 184 13.30 1.44 -3.55
CA SER A 184 12.22 2.27 -4.08
C SER A 184 12.63 2.98 -5.37
N TYR A 185 11.69 3.11 -6.30
CA TYR A 185 11.87 3.89 -7.51
C TYR A 185 10.57 4.57 -7.93
N LYS A 186 10.68 5.54 -8.83
CA LYS A 186 9.57 6.38 -9.28
C LYS A 186 9.19 6.10 -10.72
N ILE A 187 7.89 6.15 -11.00
CA ILE A 187 7.33 6.20 -12.35
C ILE A 187 6.59 7.53 -12.50
N GLY A 188 7.09 8.41 -13.37
CA GLY A 188 6.45 9.70 -13.64
C GLY A 188 5.16 9.56 -14.45
N LEU A 189 4.16 10.37 -14.10
CA LEU A 189 2.86 10.41 -14.76
C LEU A 189 2.66 11.76 -15.46
N LYS A 190 1.93 11.76 -16.58
CA LYS A 190 1.64 12.99 -17.34
C LYS A 190 0.53 13.84 -16.73
N SER A 191 -0.33 13.24 -15.92
CA SER A 191 -1.49 13.85 -15.29
C SER A 191 -1.74 13.23 -13.93
N LYS A 192 -2.59 13.89 -13.14
CA LYS A 192 -3.10 13.31 -11.89
C LYS A 192 -3.89 12.03 -12.17
N LEU A 193 -3.86 11.10 -11.21
CA LEU A 193 -4.73 9.93 -11.20
C LEU A 193 -5.94 10.17 -10.31
N SER A 194 -7.09 9.72 -10.78
CA SER A 194 -8.24 9.42 -9.93
C SER A 194 -8.04 8.10 -9.16
N PRO A 195 -8.78 7.87 -8.06
CA PRO A 195 -8.79 6.58 -7.36
C PRO A 195 -9.08 5.40 -8.29
N CYS A 196 -10.04 5.54 -9.22
CA CYS A 196 -10.40 4.49 -10.16
C CYS A 196 -9.23 4.13 -11.10
N GLU A 197 -8.55 5.13 -11.67
CA GLU A 197 -7.38 4.90 -12.51
C GLU A 197 -6.24 4.23 -11.74
N PHE A 198 -6.01 4.63 -10.48
CA PHE A 198 -5.00 4.01 -9.63
C PHE A 198 -5.30 2.54 -9.32
N GLU A 199 -6.56 2.20 -9.03
CA GLU A 199 -6.98 0.82 -8.83
C GLU A 199 -6.79 -0.03 -10.09
N ASN A 200 -7.08 0.52 -11.27
CA ASN A 200 -6.93 -0.19 -12.54
C ASN A 200 -5.46 -0.52 -12.86
N ILE A 201 -4.49 0.28 -12.40
CA ILE A 201 -3.06 -0.01 -12.59
C ILE A 201 -2.67 -1.37 -11.98
N VAL A 202 -3.28 -1.73 -10.85
CA VAL A 202 -2.95 -2.97 -10.12
C VAL A 202 -3.98 -4.08 -10.34
N ASN A 203 -5.08 -3.84 -11.03
CA ASN A 203 -6.16 -4.79 -11.22
C ASN A 203 -5.90 -5.71 -12.43
N LYS A 204 -5.75 -7.02 -12.20
CA LYS A 204 -5.53 -8.02 -13.26
C LYS A 204 -6.74 -8.26 -14.18
N ASN A 205 -7.91 -7.74 -13.82
CA ASN A 205 -9.14 -7.89 -14.60
C ASN A 205 -9.44 -6.67 -15.49
N THR A 206 -8.55 -5.68 -15.52
CA THR A 206 -8.66 -4.49 -16.38
C THR A 206 -7.47 -4.41 -17.34
N ASP A 207 -7.62 -3.64 -18.41
CA ASP A 207 -6.53 -3.41 -19.35
C ASP A 207 -5.32 -2.80 -18.64
N CYS A 208 -4.14 -3.32 -18.96
CA CYS A 208 -2.89 -2.82 -18.43
C CYS A 208 -2.55 -1.43 -18.99
N TYR A 209 -1.97 -0.58 -18.15
CA TYR A 209 -1.46 0.72 -18.58
C TYR A 209 -0.12 0.55 -19.29
N TYR A 210 0.02 1.19 -20.44
CA TYR A 210 1.28 1.26 -21.15
C TYR A 210 2.11 2.44 -20.64
N LEU A 211 3.39 2.19 -20.37
CA LEU A 211 4.37 3.25 -20.23
C LEU A 211 4.65 3.83 -21.62
N LEU A 212 3.95 4.91 -22.00
CA LEU A 212 4.12 5.52 -23.32
C LEU A 212 5.46 6.28 -23.43
N ASP A 213 6.45 5.49 -23.83
CA ASP A 213 7.61 5.67 -24.71
C ASP A 213 8.70 6.71 -24.43
N LYS A 214 9.93 6.21 -24.41
CA LYS A 214 11.19 6.97 -24.31
C LYS A 214 11.31 8.07 -25.37
N LEU A 215 11.74 9.26 -24.93
CA LEU A 215 13.08 9.77 -25.22
C LEU A 215 13.40 11.01 -24.36
N PRO A 216 14.52 11.01 -23.60
CA PRO A 216 15.09 12.22 -23.01
C PRO A 216 15.28 13.31 -24.07
N SER A 217 14.98 14.56 -23.72
CA SER A 217 15.06 15.72 -24.61
C SER A 217 16.45 15.93 -25.24
N HIS A 218 17.53 15.56 -24.56
CA HIS A 218 18.90 15.62 -25.10
C HIS A 218 19.17 14.61 -26.25
N LEU A 219 18.40 13.51 -26.34
CA LEU A 219 18.50 12.53 -27.44
C LEU A 219 17.48 12.81 -28.57
N LYS A 220 16.42 13.60 -28.32
CA LYS A 220 15.54 14.14 -29.39
C LYS A 220 16.27 15.16 -30.25
N MET A 221 17.15 15.98 -29.66
CA MET A 221 17.96 16.98 -30.36
C MET A 221 18.92 16.35 -31.40
N LEU A 222 19.53 15.19 -31.10
CA LEU A 222 20.43 14.48 -32.01
C LEU A 222 19.72 13.91 -33.24
N LYS A 223 18.51 13.37 -33.10
CA LYS A 223 17.70 12.90 -34.23
C LYS A 223 17.23 14.04 -35.13
N THR A 224 16.86 15.18 -34.54
CA THR A 224 16.44 16.38 -35.30
C THR A 224 17.63 17.02 -36.03
N TYR A 225 18.80 17.11 -35.39
CA TYR A 225 20.05 17.60 -36.00
C TYR A 225 20.54 16.70 -37.16
N GLN A 226 20.55 15.37 -36.97
CA GLN A 226 20.94 14.41 -38.04
C GLN A 226 19.97 14.40 -39.22
N ARG A 227 18.65 14.55 -38.96
CA ARG A 227 17.63 14.72 -40.02
C ARG A 227 17.84 16.00 -40.82
N ASN A 228 18.11 17.12 -40.15
CA ASN A 228 18.32 18.41 -40.81
C ASN A 228 19.65 18.46 -41.61
N LYS A 229 20.73 17.84 -41.10
CA LYS A 229 22.01 17.73 -41.81
C LYS A 229 21.92 16.87 -43.08
N LYS A 230 21.16 15.77 -43.06
CA LYS A 230 20.91 14.94 -44.27
C LYS A 230 20.02 15.65 -45.29
N ARG A 231 19.00 16.40 -44.84
CA ARG A 231 18.16 17.22 -45.71
C ARG A 231 18.94 18.32 -46.43
N ASN A 232 19.89 18.95 -45.75
CA ASN A 232 20.71 20.03 -46.32
C ASN A 232 21.85 19.54 -47.22
N LYS A 233 22.32 18.30 -47.05
CA LYS A 233 23.35 17.69 -47.92
C LYS A 233 22.82 17.06 -49.21
N GLY A 234 21.52 16.81 -49.31
CA GLY A 234 20.91 16.17 -50.49
C GLY A 234 20.18 17.13 -51.43
N LYS A 235 20.27 18.44 -51.19
CA LYS A 235 19.66 19.48 -52.05
C LYS A 235 20.67 20.53 -52.54
N GLN A 236 21.97 20.29 -52.32
CA GLN A 236 23.05 20.99 -53.02
C GLN A 236 23.56 20.11 -54.14
#